data_AF-A0AAW1J5U6-F1
#
_entry.id   AF-A0AAW1J5U6-F1
#
_cell.length_a   1.000
_cell.length_b   1.000
_cell.length_c   1.000
_cell.angle_alpha   90.00
_cell.angle_beta   90.00
_cell.angle_gamma   90.00
#
_symmetry.space_group_name_H-M   'P 1'
#
loop_
_entity.id
_entity.type
_entity.pdbx_description
1 polymer ?
#
loop_
_entity_poly.entity_id
_entity_poly.type
_entity_poly.pdbx_seq_one_letter_code
_entity_poly.pdbx_strand_id
1 'polypeptide(L)'
;MTPGLLMQFIKSNLSEQQITDITSMGFDGLLKLKTDKVPGSLAYWLVSTFDTCSCSLMNEKLRISDEDIHLATGIPMGTNAVDLASSADKCERFRQNVSG
;
A
#
# COMPACT_ATOMS: atom_id res chain seq x y z
N MET A 1 -8.86 0.77 -13.82
CA MET A 1 -7.56 1.46 -13.86
C MET A 1 -6.47 0.43 -13.63
N THR A 2 -5.45 0.31 -14.49
CA THR A 2 -4.38 -0.68 -14.29
C THR A 2 -3.29 -0.13 -13.37
N PRO A 3 -2.56 -0.98 -12.61
CA PRO A 3 -1.47 -0.54 -11.75
C PRO A 3 -0.38 0.26 -12.49
N GLY A 4 -0.17 -0.06 -13.78
CA GLY A 4 0.75 0.66 -14.66
C GLY A 4 0.32 2.09 -14.98
N LEU A 5 -0.98 2.34 -15.18
CA LEU A 5 -1.51 3.69 -15.43
C LEU A 5 -1.40 4.57 -14.20
N LEU A 6 -1.66 4.03 -13.00
CA LEU A 6 -1.49 4.77 -11.75
C LEU A 6 -0.02 5.18 -11.54
N MET A 7 0.93 4.26 -11.78
CA MET A 7 2.34 4.60 -11.65
C MET A 7 2.86 5.53 -12.74
N GLN A 8 2.39 5.41 -13.98
CA GLN A 8 2.69 6.42 -14.99
C GLN A 8 2.12 7.77 -14.58
N PHE A 9 0.91 7.82 -14.02
CA PHE A 9 0.33 9.07 -13.57
C PHE A 9 1.19 9.71 -12.47
N ILE A 10 1.56 8.96 -11.44
CA ILE A 10 2.43 9.44 -10.35
C ILE A 10 3.80 9.87 -10.88
N LYS A 11 4.43 9.11 -11.78
CA LYS A 11 5.75 9.46 -12.32
C LYS A 11 5.73 10.66 -13.27
N SER A 12 4.64 10.87 -14.00
CA SER A 12 4.57 11.84 -15.08
C SER A 12 3.76 13.10 -14.76
N ASN A 13 2.99 13.12 -13.67
CA ASN A 13 2.08 14.25 -13.35
C ASN A 13 2.37 14.90 -11.99
N LEU A 14 3.35 14.43 -11.23
CA LEU A 14 3.80 15.15 -10.04
C LEU A 14 4.71 16.31 -10.46
N SER A 15 4.40 17.52 -9.97
CA SER A 15 5.28 18.67 -10.13
C SER A 15 6.56 18.50 -9.30
N GLU A 16 7.61 19.25 -9.64
CA GLU A 16 8.85 19.26 -8.85
C GLU A 16 8.60 19.65 -7.39
N GLN A 17 7.64 20.56 -7.15
CA GLN A 17 7.26 20.94 -5.79
C GLN A 17 6.59 19.77 -5.06
N GLN A 18 5.66 19.05 -5.70
CA GLN A 18 5.03 17.88 -5.07
C GLN A 18 6.03 16.76 -4.78
N ILE A 19 7.01 16.54 -5.67
CA ILE A 19 8.10 15.59 -5.44
C ILE A 19 8.95 16.01 -4.24
N THR A 20 9.27 17.29 -4.14
CA THR A 20 10.04 17.86 -3.02
C THR A 20 9.28 17.70 -1.71
N ASP A 21 7.99 18.01 -1.70
CA ASP A 21 7.14 17.89 -0.52
C ASP A 21 7.06 16.43 -0.03
N ILE A 22 6.75 15.49 -0.94
CA ILE A 22 6.72 14.04 -0.65
C ILE A 22 8.05 13.56 -0.07
N THR A 23 9.17 14.03 -0.63
CA THR A 23 10.51 13.68 -0.15
C THR A 23 10.78 14.26 1.24
N SER A 24 10.44 15.52 1.47
CA SER A 24 10.62 16.17 2.78
C SER A 24 9.80 15.53 3.89
N MET A 25 8.63 14.98 3.55
CA MET A 25 7.77 14.23 4.47
C MET A 25 8.26 12.80 4.73
N GLY A 26 9.29 12.33 4.03
CA GLY A 26 9.85 10.97 4.15
C GLY A 26 9.13 9.91 3.31
N PHE A 27 8.34 10.29 2.32
CA PHE A 27 7.60 9.36 1.45
C PHE A 27 8.29 9.13 0.10
N ASP A 28 9.58 9.43 -0.03
CA ASP A 28 10.32 9.32 -1.30
C ASP A 28 10.45 7.87 -1.80
N GLY A 29 10.33 6.87 -0.91
CA GLY A 29 10.32 5.47 -1.31
C GLY A 29 9.14 5.10 -2.22
N LEU A 30 8.00 5.81 -2.12
CA LEU A 30 6.86 5.62 -3.03
C LEU A 30 7.19 6.01 -4.48
N LEU A 31 8.05 7.02 -4.67
CA LEU A 31 8.51 7.44 -5.99
C LEU A 31 9.42 6.39 -6.64
N LYS A 32 10.05 5.54 -5.82
CA LYS A 32 10.99 4.49 -6.23
C LYS A 32 10.32 3.14 -6.46
N LEU A 33 9.03 3.00 -6.15
CA LEU A 33 8.29 1.75 -6.29
C LEU A 33 8.21 1.34 -7.78
N LYS A 34 8.70 0.13 -8.10
CA LYS A 34 8.74 -0.40 -9.46
C LYS A 34 7.64 -1.42 -9.70
N THR A 35 6.39 -0.95 -9.75
CA THR A 35 5.23 -1.84 -10.00
C THR A 35 5.21 -2.41 -11.41
N ASP A 36 5.93 -1.78 -12.36
CA ASP A 36 6.14 -2.26 -13.73
C ASP A 36 6.94 -3.58 -13.78
N LYS A 37 7.65 -3.93 -12.69
CA LYS A 37 8.37 -5.20 -12.55
C LYS A 37 7.52 -6.32 -11.99
N VAL A 38 6.31 -6.02 -11.51
CA VAL A 38 5.37 -7.02 -11.03
C VAL A 38 4.51 -7.49 -12.20
N PRO A 39 4.56 -8.79 -12.57
CA PRO A 39 3.68 -9.31 -13.62
C PRO A 39 2.22 -9.01 -13.29
N GLY A 40 1.46 -8.48 -14.25
CA GLY A 40 0.06 -8.10 -14.03
C GLY A 40 -0.81 -9.27 -13.55
N SER A 41 -0.51 -10.50 -14.00
CA SER A 41 -1.15 -11.73 -13.52
C SER A 41 -0.87 -12.01 -12.04
N LEU A 42 0.36 -11.76 -11.57
CA LEU A 42 0.71 -11.91 -10.16
C LEU A 42 0.04 -10.82 -9.31
N ALA A 43 0.04 -9.57 -9.77
CA ALA A 43 -0.65 -8.48 -9.09
C ALA A 43 -2.15 -8.76 -8.95
N TYR A 44 -2.79 -9.23 -10.03
CA TYR A 44 -4.20 -9.65 -10.01
C TYR A 44 -4.42 -10.81 -9.05
N TRP A 45 -3.58 -11.84 -9.12
CA TRP A 45 -3.68 -13.01 -8.25
C TRP A 45 -3.56 -12.64 -6.76
N LEU A 46 -2.57 -11.81 -6.41
CA LEU A 46 -2.37 -11.30 -5.04
C LEU A 46 -3.63 -10.60 -4.53
N VAL A 47 -4.20 -9.68 -5.31
CA VAL A 47 -5.42 -8.95 -4.93
C VAL A 47 -6.61 -9.90 -4.79
N SER A 48 -6.75 -10.88 -5.69
CA SER A 48 -7.87 -11.84 -5.67
C SER A 48 -7.80 -12.85 -4.52
N THR A 49 -6.61 -13.09 -3.97
CA THR A 49 -6.36 -14.16 -2.99
C THR A 49 -6.04 -13.64 -1.60
N PHE A 50 -5.77 -12.33 -1.45
CA PHE A 50 -5.49 -11.70 -0.18
C PHE A 50 -6.79 -11.42 0.59
N ASP A 51 -6.90 -11.95 1.81
CA ASP A 51 -7.97 -11.64 2.73
C ASP A 51 -7.57 -10.47 3.64
N THR A 52 -8.13 -9.30 3.36
CA THR A 52 -7.92 -8.06 4.12
C THR A 52 -8.34 -8.18 5.58
N CYS A 53 -9.30 -9.06 5.90
CA CYS A 53 -9.79 -9.23 7.26
C CYS A 53 -8.81 -9.95 8.17
N SER A 54 -8.24 -11.04 7.65
CA SER A 54 -7.30 -11.87 8.39
C SER A 54 -5.84 -11.51 8.14
N CYS A 55 -5.58 -10.60 7.19
CA CYS A 55 -4.25 -10.31 6.65
C CYS A 55 -3.56 -11.61 6.22
N SER A 56 -4.21 -12.38 5.36
CA SER A 56 -3.73 -13.69 4.92
C SER A 56 -3.75 -13.82 3.41
N LEU A 57 -2.91 -14.70 2.88
CA LEU A 57 -2.85 -15.08 1.48
C LEU A 57 -2.92 -16.61 1.41
N MET A 58 -3.88 -17.16 0.66
CA MET A 58 -4.09 -18.62 0.58
C MET A 58 -4.26 -19.30 1.96
N ASN A 59 -4.93 -18.64 2.91
CA ASN A 59 -5.08 -19.09 4.31
C ASN A 59 -3.78 -19.10 5.14
N GLU A 60 -2.66 -18.61 4.60
CA GLU A 60 -1.46 -18.36 5.37
C GLU A 60 -1.45 -16.92 5.87
N LYS A 61 -1.33 -16.75 7.20
CA LYS A 61 -1.25 -15.42 7.80
C LYS A 61 0.05 -14.75 7.39
N LEU A 62 -0.06 -13.60 6.74
CA LEU A 62 1.08 -12.75 6.44
C LEU A 62 1.37 -11.92 7.69
N ARG A 63 2.51 -12.21 8.33
CA ARG A 63 3.00 -11.37 9.41
C ARG A 63 3.73 -10.19 8.78
N ILE A 64 3.02 -9.08 8.66
CA ILE A 64 3.57 -7.80 8.18
C ILE A 64 3.69 -6.90 9.41
N SER A 65 4.91 -6.49 9.73
CA SER A 65 5.22 -5.52 10.79
C SER A 65 5.36 -4.11 10.22
N ASP A 66 5.29 -3.11 11.10
CA ASP A 66 5.54 -1.71 10.71
C ASP A 66 6.97 -1.53 10.16
N GLU A 67 7.92 -2.33 10.65
CA GLU A 67 9.30 -2.35 10.15
C GLU A 67 9.38 -2.89 8.71
N ASP A 68 8.61 -3.94 8.39
CA ASP A 68 8.53 -4.47 7.01
C ASP A 68 7.98 -3.41 6.06
N ILE A 69 6.97 -2.65 6.50
CA ILE A 69 6.41 -1.53 5.72
C ILE A 69 7.47 -0.44 5.53
N HIS A 70 8.17 -0.04 6.59
CA HIS A 70 9.23 0.97 6.52
C HIS A 70 10.32 0.57 5.52
N LEU A 71 10.82 -0.66 5.63
CA LEU A 71 11.88 -1.17 4.75
C LEU A 71 11.43 -1.24 3.28
N ALA A 72 10.18 -1.66 3.03
CA ALA A 72 9.66 -1.81 1.67
C ALA A 72 9.31 -0.47 1.01
N THR A 73 8.80 0.49 1.78
CA THR A 73 8.17 1.72 1.25
C THR A 73 8.95 2.99 1.55
N GLY A 74 9.94 2.94 2.45
CA GLY A 74 10.64 4.11 2.98
C GLY A 74 9.80 4.98 3.92
N ILE A 75 8.52 4.63 4.17
CA ILE A 75 7.60 5.43 4.97
C ILE A 75 8.12 5.54 6.41
N PRO A 76 8.23 6.75 6.99
CA PRO A 76 8.75 6.91 8.34
C PRO A 76 7.87 6.23 9.37
N MET A 77 8.52 5.56 10.34
CA MET A 77 7.83 5.01 11.51
C MET A 77 7.58 6.13 12.51
N GLY A 78 6.30 6.37 12.82
CA GLY A 78 5.92 7.35 13.85
C GLY A 78 6.36 6.90 15.24
N THR A 79 6.66 7.86 16.12
CA THR A 79 7.04 7.59 17.53
C THR A 79 5.84 7.34 18.44
N ASN A 80 4.65 7.68 17.97
CA ASN A 80 3.42 7.60 18.76
C ASN A 80 2.70 6.30 18.43
N ALA A 81 2.36 5.53 19.46
CA ALA A 81 1.47 4.39 19.31
C ALA A 81 0.09 4.89 18.92
N VAL A 82 -0.47 4.31 17.85
CA VAL A 82 -1.84 4.59 17.41
C VAL A 82 -2.72 3.43 17.89
N ASP A 83 -3.83 3.75 18.56
CA ASP A 83 -4.83 2.74 18.89
C ASP A 83 -5.41 2.17 17.59
N LEU A 84 -5.07 0.91 17.32
CA LEU A 84 -5.59 0.21 16.17
C LEU A 84 -7.06 -0.11 16.40
N ALA A 85 -7.91 0.32 15.45
CA ALA A 85 -9.29 -0.16 15.39
C ALA A 85 -9.32 -1.69 15.39
N SER A 86 -10.37 -2.27 15.97
CA SER A 86 -10.50 -3.72 16.04
C SER A 86 -10.50 -4.32 14.62
N SER A 87 -10.05 -5.57 14.48
CA SER A 87 -10.05 -6.26 13.18
C SER A 87 -11.45 -6.37 12.58
N ALA A 88 -12.49 -6.43 13.43
CA ALA A 88 -13.89 -6.42 13.00
C ALA A 88 -14.28 -5.08 12.35
N ASP A 89 -13.90 -3.96 12.97
CA ASP A 89 -14.20 -2.61 12.45
C ASP A 89 -13.49 -2.35 11.10
N LYS A 90 -12.27 -2.87 10.94
CA LYS A 90 -11.49 -2.75 9.69
C LYS A 90 -12.14 -3.51 8.53
N CYS A 91 -12.62 -4.72 8.79
CA CYS A 91 -13.35 -5.53 7.79
C CYS A 91 -14.62 -4.84 7.30
N GLU A 92 -15.40 -4.29 8.22
CA GLU A 92 -16.70 -3.72 7.93
C GLU A 92 -16.57 -2.45 7.08
N ARG A 93 -15.62 -1.57 7.43
CA ARG A 93 -15.25 -0.41 6.62
C ARG A 93 -14.79 -0.77 5.21
N PHE A 94 -13.95 -1.81 5.07
CA PHE A 94 -13.48 -2.22 3.74
C PHE A 94 -14.66 -2.69 2.88
N ARG A 95 -15.54 -3.54 3.39
CA ARG A 95 -16.72 -4.04 2.64
C ARG A 95 -17.68 -2.93 2.20
N GLN A 96 -17.85 -1.90 3.02
CA GLN A 96 -18.69 -0.74 2.68
C GLN A 96 -18.11 0.07 1.50
N ASN A 97 -16.78 0.13 1.35
CA ASN A 97 -16.12 0.91 0.30
C ASN A 97 -15.96 0.17 -1.04
N VAL A 98 -16.10 -1.16 -1.08
CA VAL A 98 -16.05 -1.94 -2.34
C VAL A 98 -17.44 -2.15 -2.95
N SER A 99 -18.50 -1.84 -2.20
CA SER A 99 -19.90 -2.05 -2.63
C SER A 99 -20.54 -0.81 -3.28
N GLY A 100 -19.76 0.25 -3.54
CA GLY A 100 -20.20 1.52 -4.13
C GLY A 100 -19.60 1.78 -5.50
#